data_AF-A0A8B8GPQ9-F1
#
_entry.id   AF-A0A8B8GPQ9-F1
#
_cell.length_a   1.000
_cell.length_b   1.000
_cell.length_c   1.000
_cell.angle_alpha   90.00
_cell.angle_beta   90.00
_cell.angle_gamma   90.00
#
_symmetry.space_group_name_H-M   'P 1'
#
loop_
_entity.id
_entity.type
_entity.pdbx_description
1 polymer ?
#
loop_
_entity_poly.entity_id
_entity_poly.type
_entity_poly.pdbx_seq_one_letter_code
_entity_poly.pdbx_strand_id
1 'polypeptide(L)'
;MDNEAENVFKCNRAYLQMEIIEFQSDDVLKNLYNEKYSKTEIDSTYDEFWLKYVSEKKYPTLKLLTVKMCTMFGSTYVCESAFSKMNYIKNKFRSRLTNEHLEMMMKIATTNHNPDLKQLVESKICHFSH
;
A
#
# COMPACT_ATOMS: atom_id res chain seq x y z
N MET A 1 -4.51 27.76 2.77
CA MET A 1 -4.87 26.41 2.29
C MET A 1 -4.10 26.01 1.04
N ASP A 2 -3.84 26.90 0.07
CA ASP A 2 -3.11 26.53 -1.16
C ASP A 2 -1.68 25.99 -0.95
N ASN A 3 -0.99 26.41 0.10
CA ASN A 3 0.41 26.04 0.34
C ASN A 3 0.60 24.61 0.89
N GLU A 4 -0.43 24.02 1.51
CA GLU A 4 -0.28 22.73 2.21
C GLU A 4 -0.25 21.57 1.24
N ALA A 5 -1.10 21.59 0.20
CA ALA A 5 -1.09 20.59 -0.86
C ALA A 5 0.23 20.62 -1.66
N GLU A 6 0.79 21.79 -1.96
CA GLU A 6 2.10 21.90 -2.61
C GLU A 6 3.22 21.34 -1.73
N ASN A 7 3.17 21.59 -0.42
CA ASN A 7 4.15 21.05 0.52
C ASN A 7 4.04 19.53 0.69
N VAL A 8 2.81 19.00 0.76
CA VAL A 8 2.54 17.57 0.92
C VAL A 8 2.92 16.79 -0.34
N PHE A 9 2.51 17.28 -1.50
CA PHE A 9 2.73 16.57 -2.76
C PHE A 9 4.06 16.92 -3.43
N LYS A 10 4.75 17.98 -3.02
CA LYS A 10 5.99 18.49 -3.63
C LYS A 10 5.86 18.56 -5.16
N CYS A 11 4.73 19.08 -5.60
CA CYS A 11 4.31 19.09 -7.00
C CYS A 11 4.29 20.54 -7.49
N ASN A 12 4.91 20.81 -8.63
CA ASN A 12 4.81 22.12 -9.26
C ASN A 12 3.46 22.25 -9.96
N ARG A 13 2.64 23.19 -9.50
CA ARG A 13 1.27 23.37 -9.95
C ARG A 13 1.16 23.74 -11.42
N ALA A 14 2.09 24.52 -11.96
CA ALA A 14 2.09 24.91 -13.37
C ALA A 14 2.42 23.73 -14.29
N TYR A 15 3.42 22.91 -13.94
CA TYR A 15 3.74 21.71 -14.72
C TYR A 15 2.61 20.69 -14.67
N LEU A 16 2.01 20.46 -13.50
CA LEU A 16 0.84 19.59 -13.38
C LEU A 16 -0.33 20.08 -14.23
N GLN A 17 -0.60 21.39 -14.22
CA GLN A 17 -1.69 21.95 -15.00
C GLN A 17 -1.49 21.76 -16.50
N MET A 18 -0.26 21.94 -17.01
CA MET A 18 0.05 21.66 -18.41
C MET A 18 -0.11 20.17 -18.75
N GLU A 19 0.43 19.29 -17.90
CA GLU A 19 0.30 17.84 -18.09
C GLU A 19 -1.18 17.39 -18.10
N ILE A 20 -2.03 17.97 -17.25
CA ILE A 20 -3.47 17.67 -17.21
C ILE A 20 -4.15 18.09 -18.53
N ILE A 21 -3.82 19.27 -19.05
CA ILE A 21 -4.38 19.77 -20.32
C ILE A 21 -4.00 18.82 -21.45
N GLU A 22 -2.73 18.45 -21.55
CA GLU A 22 -2.23 17.52 -22.56
C GLU A 22 -2.88 16.14 -22.41
N PHE A 23 -2.97 15.63 -21.19
CA PHE A 23 -3.61 14.35 -20.87
C PHE A 23 -5.09 14.32 -21.27
N GLN A 24 -5.84 15.40 -21.02
CA GLN A 24 -7.25 15.51 -21.39
C GLN A 24 -7.46 15.53 -22.92
N SER A 25 -6.45 15.97 -23.66
CA SER A 25 -6.42 15.94 -25.13
C SER A 25 -5.84 14.64 -25.73
N ASP A 26 -5.42 13.68 -24.90
CA ASP A 26 -4.80 12.44 -25.35
C ASP A 26 -5.85 11.42 -25.84
N ASP A 27 -6.18 11.50 -27.12
CA ASP A 27 -7.15 10.61 -27.76
C ASP A 27 -6.74 9.13 -27.70
N VAL A 28 -5.44 8.82 -27.66
CA VAL A 28 -4.95 7.44 -27.56
C VAL A 28 -5.32 6.85 -26.21
N LEU A 29 -5.01 7.57 -25.12
CA LEU A 29 -5.37 7.13 -23.78
C LEU A 29 -6.88 7.11 -23.56
N LYS A 30 -7.61 8.06 -24.14
CA LYS A 30 -9.07 8.10 -24.08
C LYS A 30 -9.73 6.91 -24.78
N ASN A 31 -9.26 6.57 -25.98
CA ASN A 31 -9.74 5.41 -26.72
C ASN A 31 -9.40 4.10 -26.01
N LEU A 32 -8.17 3.98 -25.49
CA LEU A 32 -7.76 2.83 -24.68
C LEU A 32 -8.64 2.65 -23.44
N TYR A 33 -8.94 3.74 -22.75
CA TYR A 33 -9.81 3.74 -21.58
C TYR A 33 -11.21 3.26 -21.95
N ASN A 34 -11.78 3.84 -23.02
CA ASN A 34 -13.11 3.46 -23.50
C ASN A 34 -13.18 2.00 -23.95
N GLU A 35 -12.17 1.48 -24.64
CA GLU A 35 -12.13 0.09 -25.09
C GLU A 35 -12.12 -0.89 -23.91
N LYS A 36 -11.31 -0.61 -22.87
CA LYS A 36 -11.07 -1.53 -21.77
C LYS A 36 -12.05 -1.40 -20.60
N TYR A 37 -12.59 -0.21 -20.36
CA TYR A 37 -13.28 0.11 -19.12
C TYR A 37 -14.71 0.66 -19.30
N SER A 38 -15.18 0.95 -20.53
CA SER A 38 -16.55 1.46 -20.76
C SER A 38 -17.68 0.45 -20.48
N LYS A 39 -17.35 -0.83 -20.24
CA LYS A 39 -18.32 -1.93 -20.06
C LYS A 39 -18.12 -2.75 -18.79
N THR A 40 -17.16 -2.40 -17.92
CA THR A 40 -16.81 -3.19 -16.73
C THR A 40 -17.14 -2.41 -15.47
N GLU A 41 -18.13 -2.87 -14.69
CA GLU A 41 -18.54 -2.29 -13.39
C GLU A 41 -17.54 -2.58 -12.24
N ILE A 42 -16.28 -2.88 -12.53
CA ILE A 42 -15.33 -3.36 -11.52
C ILE A 42 -14.39 -2.22 -11.12
N ASP A 43 -14.54 -1.71 -9.91
CA ASP A 43 -13.73 -0.64 -9.32
C ASP A 43 -12.22 -0.95 -9.23
N SER A 44 -11.81 -2.23 -9.28
CA SER A 44 -10.39 -2.62 -9.22
C SER A 44 -9.60 -2.30 -10.51
N THR A 45 -10.22 -1.62 -11.47
CA THR A 45 -9.66 -1.36 -12.81
C THR A 45 -8.96 0.00 -12.95
N TYR A 46 -9.27 0.97 -12.08
CA TYR A 46 -8.73 2.31 -12.18
C TYR A 46 -7.22 2.38 -11.88
N ASP A 47 -6.75 1.65 -10.86
CA ASP A 47 -5.33 1.59 -10.52
C ASP A 47 -4.51 1.00 -11.67
N GLU A 48 -5.01 -0.02 -12.37
CA GLU A 48 -4.30 -0.59 -13.52
C GLU A 48 -4.12 0.46 -14.62
N PHE A 49 -5.17 1.23 -14.93
CA PHE A 49 -5.08 2.27 -15.95
C PHE A 49 -3.98 3.29 -15.62
N TRP A 50 -4.05 3.85 -14.41
CA TRP A 50 -3.12 4.86 -13.94
C TRP A 50 -1.71 4.34 -13.80
N LEU A 51 -1.51 3.11 -13.30
CA LEU A 51 -0.19 2.54 -13.04
C LEU A 51 0.47 1.97 -14.30
N LYS A 52 -0.30 1.40 -15.23
CA LYS A 52 0.23 0.68 -16.40
C LYS A 52 0.26 1.51 -17.68
N TYR A 53 -0.78 2.29 -17.95
CA TYR A 53 -0.96 2.92 -19.26
C TYR A 53 -0.58 4.41 -19.29
N VAL A 54 -0.74 5.12 -18.18
CA VAL A 54 -0.27 6.51 -18.10
C VAL A 54 1.26 6.52 -18.00
N SER A 55 1.93 7.07 -19.01
CA SER A 55 3.39 7.09 -19.11
C SER A 55 4.01 8.10 -18.16
N GLU A 56 4.89 7.64 -17.28
CA GLU A 56 5.68 8.51 -16.40
C GLU A 56 6.61 9.44 -17.18
N LYS A 57 7.10 9.01 -18.35
CA LYS A 57 7.95 9.85 -19.19
C LYS A 57 7.18 11.02 -19.82
N LYS A 58 5.88 10.82 -20.10
CA LYS A 58 5.02 11.84 -20.73
C LYS A 58 4.36 12.74 -19.70
N TYR A 59 3.94 12.18 -18.57
CA TYR A 59 3.23 12.89 -17.51
C TYR A 59 3.89 12.66 -16.14
N PRO A 60 5.14 13.09 -15.93
CA PRO A 60 5.90 12.77 -14.72
C PRO A 60 5.26 13.33 -13.45
N THR A 61 4.72 14.55 -13.50
CA THR A 61 4.14 15.23 -12.35
C THR A 61 2.79 14.61 -11.96
N LEU A 62 1.94 14.35 -12.95
CA LEU A 62 0.66 13.69 -12.81
C LEU A 62 0.83 12.25 -12.31
N LYS A 63 1.78 11.50 -12.89
CA LYS A 63 2.07 10.12 -12.47
C LYS A 63 2.51 10.06 -11.02
N LEU A 64 3.43 10.94 -10.61
CA LEU A 64 3.89 11.03 -9.23
C LEU A 64 2.72 11.29 -8.26
N LEU A 65 1.84 12.22 -8.62
CA LEU A 65 0.66 12.54 -7.81
C LEU A 65 -0.26 11.32 -7.67
N THR A 66 -0.55 10.64 -8.77
CA THR A 66 -1.42 9.45 -8.75
C THR A 66 -0.84 8.33 -7.91
N VAL A 67 0.46 8.03 -8.03
CA VAL A 67 1.13 7.02 -7.19
C VAL A 67 1.05 7.38 -5.71
N LYS A 68 1.25 8.66 -5.34
CA LYS A 68 1.09 9.11 -3.96
C LYS A 68 -0.34 8.91 -3.47
N MET A 69 -1.34 9.24 -4.28
CA MET A 69 -2.75 9.05 -3.92
C MET A 69 -3.09 7.56 -3.72
N CYS A 70 -2.76 6.69 -4.67
CA CYS A 70 -3.01 5.25 -4.56
C CYS A 70 -2.31 4.64 -3.33
N THR A 71 -1.09 5.07 -3.01
CA THR A 71 -0.32 4.53 -1.88
C THR A 71 -0.74 5.08 -0.52
N MET A 72 -1.22 6.33 -0.44
CA MET A 72 -1.73 6.89 0.82
C MET A 72 -2.85 6.03 1.40
N PHE A 73 -3.86 5.69 0.59
CA PHE A 73 -4.97 4.83 1.02
C PHE A 73 -4.53 3.43 1.44
N GLY A 74 -3.60 2.82 0.70
CA GLY A 74 -3.05 1.51 1.08
C GLY A 74 -2.27 1.56 2.39
N SER A 75 -1.46 2.62 2.59
CA SER A 75 -0.60 2.75 3.76
C SER A 75 -1.38 2.97 5.06
N THR A 76 -2.48 3.75 5.03
CA THR A 76 -3.34 3.95 6.21
C THR A 76 -3.98 2.63 6.62
N TYR A 77 -4.57 1.90 5.66
CA TYR A 77 -5.17 0.59 5.92
C TYR A 77 -4.16 -0.41 6.50
N VAL A 78 -2.97 -0.51 5.91
CA VAL A 78 -1.91 -1.41 6.40
C VAL A 78 -1.48 -1.03 7.81
N CYS A 79 -1.30 0.26 8.09
CA CYS A 79 -0.97 0.75 9.42
C CYS A 79 -2.07 0.44 10.44
N GLU A 80 -3.34 0.72 10.11
CA GLU A 80 -4.49 0.41 10.96
C GLU A 80 -4.59 -1.09 11.25
N SER A 81 -4.41 -1.94 10.23
CA SER A 81 -4.37 -3.39 10.38
C SER A 81 -3.22 -3.83 11.28
N ALA A 82 -2.03 -3.24 11.11
CA ALA A 82 -0.87 -3.52 11.95
C ALA A 82 -1.09 -3.09 13.41
N PHE A 83 -1.68 -1.91 13.66
CA PHE A 83 -2.01 -1.46 15.01
C PHE A 83 -3.08 -2.34 15.67
N SER A 84 -4.09 -2.78 14.92
CA SER A 84 -5.10 -3.72 15.42
C SER A 84 -4.44 -5.05 15.84
N LYS A 85 -3.56 -5.60 15.00
CA LYS A 85 -2.75 -6.79 15.34
C LYS A 85 -1.87 -6.56 16.56
N MET A 86 -1.23 -5.39 16.67
CA MET A 86 -0.41 -5.01 17.81
C MET A 86 -1.22 -4.98 19.11
N ASN A 87 -2.44 -4.42 19.07
CA ASN A 87 -3.35 -4.39 20.22
C ASN A 87 -3.78 -5.79 20.64
N TYR A 88 -4.03 -6.69 19.68
CA TYR A 88 -4.33 -8.09 19.97
C TYR A 88 -3.13 -8.83 20.61
N ILE A 89 -1.93 -8.59 20.09
CA ILE A 89 -0.68 -9.16 20.63
C ILE A 89 -0.45 -8.65 22.06
N LYS A 90 -0.56 -7.33 22.27
CA LYS A 90 -0.47 -6.65 23.56
C LYS A 90 -1.81 -6.69 24.32
N ASN A 91 -2.23 -7.88 24.75
CA ASN A 91 -3.42 -8.01 25.59
C ASN A 91 -3.08 -7.95 27.10
N LYS A 92 -4.10 -7.66 27.91
CA LYS A 92 -3.99 -7.49 29.37
C LYS A 92 -3.46 -8.72 30.13
N PHE A 93 -3.45 -9.89 29.50
CA PHE A 93 -3.01 -11.14 30.12
C PHE A 93 -1.51 -11.42 29.84
N ARG A 94 -0.84 -10.64 28.99
CA ARG A 94 0.58 -10.82 28.65
C ARG A 94 1.47 -9.78 29.33
N SER A 95 1.69 -9.94 30.63
CA SER A 95 2.50 -9.04 31.46
C SER A 95 4.02 -9.11 31.23
N ARG A 96 4.52 -10.13 30.51
CA ARG A 96 5.96 -10.39 30.29
C ARG A 96 6.41 -10.18 28.84
N LEU A 97 5.61 -9.51 28.01
CA LEU A 97 5.96 -9.28 26.61
C LEU A 97 7.07 -8.21 26.52
N THR A 98 8.25 -8.59 26.03
CA THR A 98 9.35 -7.66 25.76
C THR A 98 9.18 -7.03 24.37
N ASN A 99 9.91 -5.95 24.09
CA ASN A 99 9.91 -5.32 22.77
C ASN A 99 10.39 -6.28 21.68
N GLU A 100 11.38 -7.11 22.00
CA GLU A 100 11.91 -8.12 21.07
C GLU A 100 10.83 -9.16 20.70
N HIS A 101 10.10 -9.67 21.70
CA HIS A 101 8.98 -10.59 21.47
C HIS A 101 7.87 -9.93 20.64
N LEU A 102 7.55 -8.66 20.92
CA LEU A 102 6.55 -7.92 20.17
C LEU A 102 6.94 -7.74 18.70
N GLU A 103 8.20 -7.40 18.42
CA GLU A 103 8.71 -7.25 17.06
C GLU A 103 8.60 -8.56 16.28
N MET A 104 9.01 -9.68 16.87
CA MET A 104 8.90 -10.99 16.22
C MET A 104 7.44 -11.36 15.94
N MET A 105 6.54 -11.13 16.90
CA MET A 105 5.11 -11.43 16.72
C MET A 105 4.46 -10.54 15.67
N MET A 106 4.83 -9.26 15.62
CA MET A 106 4.37 -8.34 14.58
C MET A 106 4.83 -8.80 13.20
N LYS A 107 6.11 -9.19 13.04
CA LYS A 107 6.63 -9.75 11.78
C LYS A 107 5.83 -10.96 11.33
N ILE A 108 5.54 -11.89 12.23
CA ILE A 108 4.72 -13.07 11.92
C ILE A 108 3.29 -12.66 11.55
N ALA A 109 2.68 -11.73 12.30
CA ALA A 109 1.30 -11.32 12.10
C ALA A 109 1.07 -10.49 10.82
N THR A 110 2.09 -9.77 10.34
CA THR A 110 1.97 -8.86 9.18
C THR A 110 2.61 -9.40 7.90
N THR A 111 3.25 -10.57 7.92
CA THR A 111 3.86 -11.16 6.72
C THR A 111 3.23 -12.51 6.41
N ASN A 112 3.36 -12.95 5.16
CA ASN A 112 2.97 -14.31 4.74
C ASN A 112 4.05 -15.34 5.10
N HIS A 113 4.84 -15.09 6.16
CA HIS A 113 5.88 -16.02 6.58
C HIS A 113 5.25 -17.30 7.11
N ASN A 114 5.58 -18.43 6.49
CA ASN A 114 5.12 -19.74 6.92
C ASN A 114 6.25 -20.40 7.72
N PRO A 115 6.15 -20.49 9.06
CA PRO A 115 7.23 -21.04 9.86
C PRO A 115 7.42 -22.53 9.53
N ASP A 116 8.69 -22.97 9.43
CA ASP A 116 8.99 -24.39 9.28
C ASP A 116 8.75 -25.13 10.60
N LEU A 117 7.52 -25.61 10.75
CA LEU A 117 7.08 -26.34 11.94
C LEU A 117 7.84 -27.65 12.11
N LYS A 118 8.31 -28.29 11.02
CA LYS A 118 9.05 -29.56 11.13
C LYS A 118 10.40 -29.32 11.79
N GLN A 119 11.14 -28.35 11.28
CA GLN A 119 12.42 -27.96 11.87
C GLN A 119 12.26 -27.49 13.33
N LEU A 120 11.20 -26.73 13.63
CA LEU A 120 10.94 -26.27 15.00
C LEU A 120 10.64 -27.42 15.96
N VAL A 121 9.88 -28.43 15.52
CA VAL A 121 9.57 -29.62 16.34
C VAL A 121 10.81 -30.47 16.55
N GLU A 122 11.63 -30.67 15.52
CA GLU A 122 12.88 -31.44 15.61
C GLU A 122 13.92 -30.81 16.56
N SER A 123 13.93 -29.48 16.67
CA SER A 123 14.86 -28.73 17.54
C SER A 123 14.39 -28.57 18.99
N LYS A 124 13.14 -28.95 19.31
CA LYS A 124 12.58 -28.83 20.67
C LYS A 124 12.86 -30.09 21.50
N ILE A 125 13.48 -29.90 22.66
CA ILE A 125 13.55 -30.93 23.71
C ILE A 125 12.27 -30.85 24.55
N CYS A 126 11.43 -31.87 24.47
CA CYS A 126 10.23 -31.98 25.30
C CYS A 126 10.64 -32.27 26.76
N HIS A 127 10.45 -31.30 27.64
CA HIS A 127 10.51 -31.52 29.08
C HIS A 127 9.11 -31.91 29.57
N PHE A 128 8.90 -33.20 29.78
CA PHE A 128 7.69 -33.70 30.41
C PHE A 128 7.72 -33.32 31.90
N SER A 129 6.68 -32.65 32.37
CA SER A 129 6.46 -32.43 33.80
C SER A 129 6.20 -33.77 34.48
N HIS A 130 6.84 -33.97 35.63
CA HIS A 130 6.77 -35.20 36.42
C HIS A 130 5.48 -35.30 37.25
#